data_AF-A0A0C9QC45-F1
#
_entry.id   AF-A0A0C9QC45-F1
#
_cell.length_a   1.000
_cell.length_b   1.000
_cell.length_c   1.000
_cell.angle_alpha   90.00
_cell.angle_beta   90.00
_cell.angle_gamma   90.00
#
_symmetry.space_group_name_H-M   'P 1'
#
loop_
_entity.id
_entity.type
_entity.pdbx_description
1 polymer ?
#
loop_
_entity_poly.entity_id
_entity_poly.type
_entity_poly.pdbx_seq_one_letter_code
_entity_poly.pdbx_strand_id
1 'polypeptide(L)'
;MIFFAPRGQLDRSQNCLPPHKIPGGYPAKLKKVLIVTAPLWFKAPFKILRLFVREKLRDRVFTVSIPQLTLHIPRESLPRRLGGTLEIQHEAWLLHCLKSMTNRSGGELCEVTPRVGSPLSPTSKSPNHQNANGSPSPTSPVSEKLKIKNGGVTIGDIEITNGDWIASDEAPSPVQPPSSASSGFSDDDSLHGEPGLQAVTMEQLIETSHSRGRAGLVAEYAEIRQRPPDGSFNNAKLRPNQPKNRYTDVLCYDHSRVCLSQVDGDPASDYINANFVDGYKQKNAFISTQGPLPKTCGDFWRMIWEQQTLVVVMTTRVVERGRTKCAQYWGPEPGDEVSIGGFTVTTLEVDTNPDYTISMLLLTNTKTEESREVCHMLYTAWPDYGVPQSARALLQFLSLVRQQQNKLLASRGDTWAGHPRGPPIVVHCSAGIGRTGTFCTLDICISRLEDTGTVDIRGTVEKIRAQRAYSIQMPDQYVFCHRALAEYAVSRGMLSQQHLAMLPPTIEEDSD
;
A
#
# COMPACT_ATOMS: atom_id res chain seq x y z
N MET A 1 26.41 0.15 6.36
CA MET A 1 27.89 0.12 6.20
C MET A 1 28.26 1.08 5.08
N ILE A 2 29.32 1.89 5.25
CA ILE A 2 29.82 2.79 4.19
C ILE A 2 30.96 2.07 3.45
N PHE A 3 30.83 1.90 2.14
CA PHE A 3 31.86 1.27 1.31
C PHE A 3 32.58 2.32 0.46
N PHE A 4 33.90 2.23 0.41
CA PHE A 4 34.79 3.10 -0.35
C PHE A 4 35.51 2.28 -1.43
N ALA A 5 35.54 2.78 -2.68
CA ALA A 5 36.26 2.14 -3.78
C ALA A 5 37.44 3.02 -4.26
N PRO A 6 38.71 2.60 -4.10
CA PRO A 6 39.86 3.25 -4.71
C PRO A 6 40.14 2.74 -6.14
N ARG A 7 40.97 3.45 -6.90
CA ARG A 7 41.27 3.18 -8.32
C ARG A 7 42.36 2.10 -8.46
N GLY A 8 42.09 1.07 -9.26
CA GLY A 8 43.09 0.33 -10.04
C GLY A 8 44.25 -0.33 -9.28
N GLN A 9 43.97 -1.39 -8.52
CA GLN A 9 44.84 -2.56 -8.37
C GLN A 9 43.97 -3.66 -7.76
N LEU A 10 43.49 -4.58 -8.61
CA LEU A 10 43.18 -5.93 -8.18
C LEU A 10 44.54 -6.60 -7.96
N ASP A 11 45.14 -6.35 -6.80
CA ASP A 11 46.16 -7.24 -6.29
C ASP A 11 45.85 -7.57 -4.82
N ARG A 12 46.18 -8.80 -4.48
CA ARG A 12 45.69 -9.57 -3.34
C ARG A 12 45.95 -8.83 -2.02
N SER A 13 44.96 -8.91 -1.13
CA SER A 13 44.97 -8.48 0.29
C SER A 13 44.81 -6.97 0.58
N GLN A 14 43.60 -6.54 0.97
CA GLN A 14 43.32 -5.81 2.23
C GLN A 14 41.87 -5.28 2.33
N ASN A 15 41.19 -5.77 3.36
CA ASN A 15 40.04 -5.33 4.18
C ASN A 15 39.11 -4.15 3.78
N CYS A 16 37.80 -4.47 3.81
CA CYS A 16 36.73 -3.52 4.16
C CYS A 16 36.84 -3.13 5.64
N LEU A 17 36.94 -1.83 5.96
CA LEU A 17 37.03 -1.33 7.33
C LEU A 17 35.80 -0.48 7.72
N PRO A 18 35.28 -0.61 8.96
CA PRO A 18 34.32 0.34 9.51
C PRO A 18 34.99 1.69 9.88
N PRO A 19 34.23 2.80 9.92
CA PRO A 19 34.77 4.17 9.95
C PRO A 19 35.63 4.53 11.18
N HIS A 20 35.66 3.70 12.22
CA HIS A 20 36.38 3.95 13.48
C HIS A 20 37.78 3.32 13.54
N LYS A 21 38.26 2.63 12.49
CA LYS A 21 39.57 1.95 12.48
C LYS A 21 40.47 2.36 11.28
N ILE A 22 40.66 3.66 11.06
CA ILE A 22 41.68 4.15 10.11
C ILE A 22 42.76 4.89 10.90
N PRO A 23 43.94 4.29 11.16
CA PRO A 23 45.09 5.01 11.68
C PRO A 23 45.71 5.85 10.55
N GLY A 24 45.67 7.18 10.68
CA GLY A 24 46.69 8.07 10.11
C GLY A 24 46.86 8.16 8.58
N GLY A 25 45.90 7.73 7.76
CA GLY A 25 46.00 7.88 6.30
C GLY A 25 44.64 8.13 5.66
N TYR A 26 44.30 9.39 5.36
CA TYR A 26 43.16 9.70 4.50
C TYR A 26 43.43 9.15 3.09
N PRO A 27 42.63 8.23 2.55
CA PRO A 27 42.84 7.76 1.19
C PRO A 27 42.55 8.89 0.20
N ALA A 28 43.49 9.09 -0.71
CA ALA A 28 43.41 10.02 -1.83
C ALA A 28 42.06 9.92 -2.57
N LYS A 29 41.37 11.06 -2.71
CA LYS A 29 40.23 11.35 -3.63
C LYS A 29 39.29 10.17 -3.93
N LEU A 30 38.35 9.90 -3.01
CA LEU A 30 37.30 8.86 -3.11
C LEU A 30 36.27 9.08 -4.25
N LYS A 31 36.46 8.50 -5.43
CA LYS A 31 35.57 8.76 -6.59
C LYS A 31 34.09 8.37 -6.40
N LYS A 32 33.79 7.35 -5.61
CA LYS A 32 32.41 6.88 -5.37
C LYS A 32 32.27 6.32 -3.95
N VAL A 33 31.18 6.68 -3.29
CA VAL A 33 30.80 6.32 -1.91
C VAL A 33 29.42 5.68 -1.97
N LEU A 34 29.31 4.45 -1.44
CA LEU A 34 28.04 3.72 -1.39
C LEU A 34 27.58 3.58 0.06
N ILE A 35 26.37 4.02 0.35
CA ILE A 35 25.66 3.84 1.61
C ILE A 35 24.70 2.67 1.42
N VAL A 36 25.12 1.50 1.88
CA VAL A 36 24.32 0.27 1.73
C VAL A 36 23.36 0.16 2.90
N THR A 37 22.08 -0.08 2.58
CA THR A 37 20.98 -0.30 3.56
C THR A 37 20.86 0.82 4.60
N ALA A 38 20.81 2.07 4.11
CA ALA A 38 20.55 3.21 4.97
C ALA A 38 19.22 3.03 5.75
N PRO A 39 19.24 3.12 7.10
CA PRO A 39 18.03 3.11 7.90
C PRO A 39 17.06 4.22 7.50
N LEU A 40 15.75 4.04 7.73
CA LEU A 40 14.73 5.05 7.39
C LEU A 40 15.02 6.41 8.03
N TRP A 41 15.45 6.42 9.29
CA TRP A 41 15.85 7.63 10.02
C TRP A 41 17.07 8.34 9.43
N PHE A 42 17.89 7.65 8.62
CA PHE A 42 19.03 8.24 7.94
C PHE A 42 18.64 8.90 6.61
N LYS A 43 17.64 8.35 5.90
CA LYS A 43 17.31 8.78 4.53
C LYS A 43 16.75 10.20 4.45
N ALA A 44 15.85 10.58 5.37
CA ALA A 44 15.24 11.91 5.36
C ALA A 44 16.24 13.02 5.76
N PRO A 45 17.01 12.91 6.87
CA PRO A 45 18.05 13.88 7.20
C PRO A 45 19.16 13.94 6.15
N PHE A 46 19.55 12.81 5.55
CA PHE A 46 20.57 12.79 4.50
C PHE A 46 20.12 13.53 3.23
N LYS A 47 18.84 13.48 2.85
CA LYS A 47 18.31 14.29 1.73
C LYS A 47 18.41 15.78 2.00
N ILE A 48 18.11 16.22 3.22
CA ILE A 48 18.25 17.63 3.62
C ILE A 48 19.72 18.04 3.61
N LEU A 49 20.59 17.24 4.23
CA LEU A 49 22.04 17.48 4.23
C LEU A 49 22.60 17.54 2.80
N ARG A 50 22.08 16.71 1.88
CA ARG A 50 22.50 16.68 0.47
C ARG A 50 22.28 18.02 -0.25
N LEU A 51 21.31 18.84 0.17
CA LEU A 51 21.11 20.18 -0.39
C LEU A 51 22.27 21.13 -0.06
N PHE A 52 22.90 20.95 1.10
CA PHE A 52 24.01 21.77 1.60
C PHE A 52 25.40 21.21 1.21
N VAL A 53 25.44 20.04 0.58
CA VAL A 53 26.68 19.42 0.12
C VAL A 53 27.08 19.98 -1.24
N ARG A 54 28.37 20.29 -1.44
CA ARG A 54 28.88 20.75 -2.75
C ARG A 54 28.54 19.74 -3.85
N GLU A 55 28.09 20.22 -5.00
CA GLU A 55 27.62 19.42 -6.16
C GLU A 55 28.59 18.28 -6.51
N LYS A 56 29.89 18.58 -6.66
CA LYS A 56 30.95 17.58 -6.90
C LYS A 56 31.02 16.45 -5.88
N LEU A 57 30.54 16.63 -4.65
CA LEU A 57 30.49 15.61 -3.60
C LEU A 57 29.14 14.86 -3.61
N ARG A 58 28.03 15.52 -3.98
CA ARG A 58 26.70 14.90 -4.14
C ARG A 58 26.72 13.80 -5.19
N ASP A 59 27.41 14.02 -6.31
CA ASP A 59 27.45 13.07 -7.44
C ASP A 59 28.28 11.82 -7.14
N ARG A 60 28.97 11.82 -6.01
CA ARG A 60 29.86 10.73 -5.60
C ARG A 60 29.23 9.85 -4.53
N VAL A 61 28.12 10.25 -3.90
CA VAL A 61 27.49 9.51 -2.80
C VAL A 61 26.15 8.92 -3.23
N PHE A 62 26.05 7.60 -3.16
CA PHE A 62 24.86 6.84 -3.57
C PHE A 62 24.32 6.05 -2.38
N THR A 63 23.00 6.00 -2.24
CA THR A 63 22.34 5.12 -1.27
C THR A 63 21.73 3.96 -2.02
N VAL A 64 22.09 2.73 -1.65
CA VAL A 64 21.73 1.51 -2.41
C VAL A 64 21.26 0.40 -1.46
N SER A 65 20.36 -0.45 -1.93
CA SER A 65 19.98 -1.68 -1.22
C SER A 65 21.01 -2.80 -1.46
N ILE A 66 20.96 -3.88 -0.66
CA ILE A 66 21.83 -5.05 -0.88
C ILE A 66 21.66 -5.63 -2.29
N PRO A 67 20.44 -5.83 -2.83
CA PRO A 67 20.26 -6.29 -4.21
C PRO A 67 20.86 -5.36 -5.27
N GLN A 68 20.85 -4.04 -5.03
CA GLN A 68 21.41 -3.05 -5.95
C GLN A 68 22.94 -2.97 -5.91
N LEU A 69 23.59 -3.57 -4.89
CA LEU A 69 25.03 -3.45 -4.72
C LEU A 69 25.83 -4.09 -5.86
N THR A 70 25.30 -5.17 -6.44
CA THR A 70 25.91 -5.89 -7.58
C THR A 70 25.90 -5.08 -8.88
N LEU A 71 25.06 -4.04 -8.98
CA LEU A 71 25.07 -3.07 -10.10
C LEU A 71 26.24 -2.09 -10.01
N HIS A 72 26.92 -2.03 -8.85
CA HIS A 72 27.98 -1.07 -8.58
C HIS A 72 29.33 -1.71 -8.24
N ILE A 73 29.32 -2.95 -7.76
CA ILE A 73 30.52 -3.72 -7.39
C ILE A 73 30.37 -5.13 -7.98
N PRO A 74 31.38 -5.66 -8.69
CA PRO A 74 31.35 -7.01 -9.25
C PRO A 74 31.09 -8.08 -8.18
N ARG A 75 30.34 -9.13 -8.52
CA ARG A 75 29.87 -10.14 -7.56
C ARG A 75 31.03 -10.89 -6.91
N GLU A 76 32.10 -11.14 -7.66
CA GLU A 76 33.33 -11.77 -7.22
C GLU A 76 34.11 -10.98 -6.16
N SER A 77 33.84 -9.67 -6.04
CA SER A 77 34.46 -8.80 -5.02
C SER A 77 33.59 -8.64 -3.77
N LEU A 78 32.38 -9.19 -3.78
CA LEU A 78 31.40 -9.04 -2.70
C LEU A 78 31.23 -10.36 -1.93
N PRO A 79 31.22 -10.33 -0.58
CA PRO A 79 30.87 -11.52 0.20
C PRO A 79 29.44 -11.99 -0.06
N ARG A 80 29.19 -13.29 0.14
CA ARG A 80 27.87 -13.93 -0.10
C ARG A 80 26.71 -13.20 0.58
N ARG A 81 26.89 -12.73 1.82
CA ARG A 81 25.88 -11.96 2.59
C ARG A 81 25.49 -10.60 1.97
N LEU A 82 26.27 -10.09 1.02
CA LEU A 82 26.01 -8.86 0.27
C LEU A 82 25.65 -9.13 -1.20
N GLY A 83 25.29 -10.38 -1.55
CA GLY A 83 24.84 -10.76 -2.89
C GLY A 83 25.95 -11.20 -3.87
N GLY A 84 27.19 -11.33 -3.39
CA GLY A 84 28.35 -11.74 -4.20
C GLY A 84 28.77 -13.20 -4.06
N THR A 85 29.94 -13.53 -4.62
CA THR A 85 30.52 -14.88 -4.64
C THR A 85 31.85 -14.98 -3.90
N LEU A 86 32.35 -13.89 -3.32
CA LEU A 86 33.61 -13.89 -2.56
C LEU A 86 33.46 -14.72 -1.29
N GLU A 87 34.25 -15.78 -1.20
CA GLU A 87 34.44 -16.53 0.04
C GLU A 87 35.50 -15.84 0.90
N ILE A 88 35.07 -15.30 2.04
CA ILE A 88 35.99 -14.72 3.01
C ILE A 88 36.48 -15.85 3.91
N GLN A 89 37.72 -16.30 3.68
CA GLN A 89 38.42 -17.19 4.60
C GLN A 89 38.90 -16.41 5.82
N HIS A 90 37.96 -16.11 6.73
CA HIS A 90 38.22 -15.26 7.89
C HIS A 90 39.32 -15.84 8.79
N GLU A 91 39.35 -17.15 8.97
CA GLU A 91 40.33 -17.85 9.78
C GLU A 91 41.75 -17.75 9.19
N ALA A 92 41.90 -17.89 7.87
CA ALA A 92 43.18 -17.68 7.19
C ALA A 92 43.68 -16.23 7.32
N TRP A 93 42.77 -15.25 7.25
CA TRP A 93 43.10 -13.84 7.48
C TRP A 93 43.50 -13.56 8.94
N LEU A 94 42.78 -14.12 9.92
CA LEU A 94 43.13 -14.02 11.34
C LEU A 94 44.50 -14.65 11.63
N LEU A 95 44.77 -15.84 11.07
CA LEU A 95 46.08 -16.50 11.14
C LEU A 95 47.18 -15.64 10.51
N HIS A 96 46.90 -14.97 9.39
CA HIS A 96 47.84 -14.05 8.77
C HIS A 96 48.09 -12.81 9.64
N CYS A 97 47.04 -12.23 10.24
CA CYS A 97 47.18 -11.12 11.19
C CYS A 97 47.97 -11.54 12.43
N LEU A 98 47.70 -12.72 13.00
CA LEU A 98 48.43 -13.27 14.14
C LEU A 98 49.91 -13.48 13.78
N LYS A 99 50.22 -14.06 12.62
CA LYS A 99 51.59 -14.22 12.10
C LYS A 99 52.28 -12.87 11.86
N SER A 100 51.55 -11.88 11.36
CA SER A 100 52.08 -10.53 11.12
C SER A 100 52.35 -9.76 12.42
N MET A 101 51.55 -9.98 13.47
CA MET A 101 51.77 -9.41 14.80
C MET A 101 52.88 -10.13 15.57
N THR A 102 52.95 -11.45 15.49
CA THR A 102 54.02 -12.26 16.13
C THR A 102 55.38 -12.06 15.48
N ASN A 103 55.43 -11.72 14.18
CA ASN A 103 56.67 -11.28 13.52
C ASN A 103 57.15 -9.87 13.93
N ARG A 104 56.36 -9.13 14.72
CA ARG A 104 56.72 -7.78 15.21
C ARG A 104 57.07 -7.70 16.69
N SER A 105 56.90 -8.77 17.45
CA SER A 105 57.20 -8.79 18.88
C SER A 105 57.64 -10.19 19.29
N GLY A 106 58.95 -10.34 19.52
CA GLY A 106 59.43 -11.43 20.38
C GLY A 106 58.85 -11.27 21.78
N GLY A 107 58.31 -12.35 22.34
CA GLY A 107 57.95 -12.46 23.75
C GLY A 107 56.49 -12.85 24.03
N GLU A 108 56.33 -14.12 24.41
CA GLU A 108 55.31 -14.72 25.29
C GLU A 108 53.86 -14.96 24.82
N LEU A 109 53.45 -16.23 24.96
CA LEU A 109 52.17 -16.87 24.61
C LEU A 109 51.14 -16.77 25.74
N CYS A 110 49.85 -16.82 25.38
CA CYS A 110 48.81 -17.45 26.20
C CYS A 110 47.87 -18.27 25.29
N GLU A 111 47.88 -19.59 25.49
CA GLU A 111 46.95 -20.56 24.89
C GLU A 111 45.61 -20.54 25.63
N VAL A 112 44.50 -20.68 24.90
CA VAL A 112 43.19 -21.04 25.46
C VAL A 112 42.61 -22.20 24.65
N THR A 113 42.57 -23.39 25.26
CA THR A 113 41.90 -24.60 24.74
C THR A 113 40.41 -24.65 25.12
N PRO A 114 39.51 -25.16 24.27
CA PRO A 114 38.09 -25.32 24.59
C PRO A 114 37.78 -26.66 25.29
N ARG A 115 36.85 -26.69 26.25
CA ARG A 115 36.33 -27.93 26.86
C ARG A 115 34.83 -28.11 26.61
N VAL A 116 34.50 -29.34 26.21
CA VAL A 116 33.17 -29.94 26.02
C VAL A 116 32.75 -30.67 27.31
N GLY A 117 31.45 -30.68 27.64
CA GLY A 117 30.85 -31.70 28.54
C GLY A 117 29.66 -31.24 29.38
N SER A 118 28.45 -31.67 29.00
CA SER A 118 27.25 -31.81 29.86
C SER A 118 27.35 -33.09 30.72
N PRO A 119 26.35 -33.51 31.54
CA PRO A 119 25.24 -32.81 32.21
C PRO A 119 25.15 -33.16 33.73
N LEU A 120 24.20 -32.58 34.49
CA LEU A 120 23.39 -33.26 35.54
C LEU A 120 22.57 -32.24 36.38
N SER A 121 21.28 -32.56 36.55
CA SER A 121 20.34 -31.98 37.55
C SER A 121 20.70 -32.47 38.98
N PRO A 122 20.20 -31.84 40.07
CA PRO A 122 18.90 -32.29 40.61
C PRO A 122 18.04 -31.24 41.36
N THR A 123 16.83 -31.73 41.62
CA THR A 123 15.63 -31.34 42.36
C THR A 123 15.73 -30.59 43.71
N SER A 124 14.73 -29.71 43.89
CA SER A 124 13.86 -29.40 45.06
C SER A 124 14.41 -29.35 46.49
N LYS A 125 14.06 -28.26 47.20
CA LYS A 125 13.56 -28.23 48.59
C LYS A 125 13.18 -26.80 49.01
N SER A 126 11.94 -26.62 49.47
CA SER A 126 11.52 -25.58 50.44
C SER A 126 11.45 -26.25 51.84
N PRO A 127 11.52 -25.50 52.97
CA PRO A 127 10.28 -24.96 53.58
C PRO A 127 10.40 -23.67 54.45
N ASN A 128 9.24 -22.97 54.58
CA ASN A 128 8.61 -22.19 55.68
C ASN A 128 9.39 -21.51 56.84
N HIS A 129 9.02 -20.25 57.17
CA HIS A 129 8.12 -19.80 58.27
C HIS A 129 7.97 -18.23 58.27
N GLN A 130 6.75 -17.64 58.13
CA GLN A 130 5.83 -17.03 59.15
C GLN A 130 6.35 -15.73 59.83
N ASN A 131 5.63 -14.60 60.01
CA ASN A 131 4.25 -14.27 60.44
C ASN A 131 3.86 -12.80 60.05
N ALA A 132 2.63 -12.46 59.58
CA ALA A 132 1.40 -11.98 60.30
C ALA A 132 1.53 -10.53 60.90
N ASN A 133 0.61 -9.55 60.87
CA ASN A 133 -0.86 -9.32 60.68
C ASN A 133 -1.04 -7.80 60.34
N GLY A 134 -2.16 -7.19 59.90
CA GLY A 134 -3.57 -7.56 59.77
C GLY A 134 -4.43 -6.34 59.35
N SER A 135 -5.58 -6.63 58.77
CA SER A 135 -6.72 -5.82 58.28
C SER A 135 -7.60 -5.23 59.43
N PRO A 136 -8.85 -4.70 59.29
CA PRO A 136 -9.79 -4.65 58.14
C PRO A 136 -10.58 -3.30 57.93
N SER A 137 -11.48 -3.34 56.94
CA SER A 137 -12.48 -2.40 56.35
C SER A 137 -13.72 -2.09 57.27
N PRO A 138 -14.94 -1.67 56.81
CA PRO A 138 -15.47 -1.06 55.55
C PRO A 138 -16.49 0.13 55.77
N THR A 139 -17.07 0.73 54.72
CA THR A 139 -18.54 1.01 54.49
C THR A 139 -18.85 2.12 53.43
N SER A 140 -19.89 1.91 52.62
CA SER A 140 -20.67 2.89 51.77
C SER A 140 -21.89 3.41 52.59
N PRO A 141 -22.90 4.24 52.14
CA PRO A 141 -23.45 4.49 50.77
C PRO A 141 -24.13 5.88 50.42
N VAL A 142 -24.50 6.08 49.13
CA VAL A 142 -25.75 6.64 48.51
C VAL A 142 -26.31 8.07 48.78
N SER A 143 -26.85 8.69 47.68
CA SER A 143 -27.79 9.86 47.50
C SER A 143 -27.11 11.20 47.12
N GLU A 144 -27.62 12.12 46.28
CA GLU A 144 -28.99 12.50 45.89
C GLU A 144 -29.02 13.44 44.63
N LYS A 145 -30.22 13.68 44.08
CA LYS A 145 -30.60 14.45 42.86
C LYS A 145 -30.64 16.00 43.06
N LEU A 146 -30.52 16.77 41.97
CA LEU A 146 -31.28 18.01 41.59
C LEU A 146 -30.64 18.59 40.30
N LYS A 147 -31.22 18.64 39.09
CA LYS A 147 -32.41 19.29 38.48
C LYS A 147 -32.43 20.84 38.53
N ILE A 148 -32.41 21.45 37.32
CA ILE A 148 -33.25 22.57 36.80
C ILE A 148 -32.58 23.93 36.44
N LYS A 149 -32.61 24.18 35.11
CA LYS A 149 -33.02 25.36 34.29
C LYS A 149 -32.26 26.71 34.25
N ASN A 150 -32.06 27.09 32.97
CA ASN A 150 -32.33 28.36 32.27
C ASN A 150 -31.77 29.69 32.78
N GLY A 151 -31.12 30.39 31.86
CA GLY A 151 -31.04 31.85 31.83
C GLY A 151 -30.15 32.31 30.68
N GLY A 152 -30.73 32.62 29.52
CA GLY A 152 -30.04 33.34 28.46
C GLY A 152 -30.04 34.85 28.73
N VAL A 153 -29.01 35.55 28.28
CA VAL A 153 -29.06 36.98 27.90
C VAL A 153 -28.09 37.21 26.73
N THR A 154 -28.58 37.98 25.77
CA THR A 154 -28.03 38.41 24.49
C THR A 154 -27.32 39.77 24.56
N ILE A 155 -26.32 39.92 23.68
CA ILE A 155 -25.98 41.07 22.80
C ILE A 155 -25.35 42.36 23.38
N GLY A 156 -24.35 42.85 22.63
CA GLY A 156 -23.81 44.22 22.60
C GLY A 156 -22.35 44.20 22.13
N ASP A 157 -22.07 44.09 20.83
CA ASP A 157 -21.88 45.18 19.84
C ASP A 157 -20.76 46.18 20.16
N ILE A 158 -19.67 46.17 19.37
CA ILE A 158 -18.84 47.36 19.05
C ILE A 158 -18.37 47.23 17.58
N GLU A 159 -18.69 48.26 16.79
CA GLU A 159 -18.35 48.47 15.38
C GLU A 159 -16.93 49.05 15.15
N ILE A 160 -16.28 48.54 14.09
CA ILE A 160 -15.68 49.19 12.91
C ILE A 160 -14.93 50.53 13.06
N THR A 161 -13.69 50.56 12.53
CA THR A 161 -13.15 51.73 11.81
C THR A 161 -12.42 51.32 10.52
N ASN A 162 -12.76 51.99 9.42
CA ASN A 162 -12.20 51.90 8.06
C ASN A 162 -10.79 52.50 7.94
N GLY A 163 -10.01 51.98 6.98
CA GLY A 163 -8.84 52.66 6.41
C GLY A 163 -8.53 52.12 5.01
N ASP A 164 -8.76 52.96 3.99
CA ASP A 164 -8.34 52.77 2.58
C ASP A 164 -6.81 52.91 2.44
N TRP A 165 -6.14 51.98 1.75
CA TRP A 165 -4.87 52.23 1.04
C TRP A 165 -4.70 51.34 -0.21
N ILE A 166 -4.01 51.93 -1.18
CA ILE A 166 -3.85 51.67 -2.62
C ILE A 166 -3.08 50.37 -2.97
N ALA A 167 -3.33 49.87 -4.19
CA ALA A 167 -2.74 48.71 -4.84
C ALA A 167 -1.23 48.82 -5.17
N SER A 168 -0.51 47.69 -5.02
CA SER A 168 0.44 47.06 -5.96
C SER A 168 1.54 46.30 -5.21
N ASP A 169 1.63 44.97 -5.37
CA ASP A 169 2.86 44.25 -5.77
C ASP A 169 2.71 42.73 -5.60
N GLU A 170 3.29 42.01 -6.56
CA GLU A 170 3.29 40.56 -6.73
C GLU A 170 3.63 39.77 -5.46
N ALA A 171 2.70 38.91 -5.02
CA ALA A 171 2.97 37.91 -3.99
C ALA A 171 3.24 36.54 -4.65
N PRO A 172 4.33 35.84 -4.31
CA PRO A 172 4.64 34.52 -4.85
C PRO A 172 3.60 33.48 -4.42
N SER A 173 3.33 32.53 -5.31
CA SER A 173 2.32 31.47 -5.18
C SER A 173 2.37 30.73 -3.84
N PRO A 174 1.22 30.38 -3.24
CA PRO A 174 1.19 29.66 -1.97
C PRO A 174 1.79 28.26 -2.12
N VAL A 175 2.74 27.96 -1.24
CA VAL A 175 3.35 26.64 -1.03
C VAL A 175 2.26 25.60 -0.77
N GLN A 176 2.35 24.45 -1.46
CA GLN A 176 1.43 23.32 -1.30
C GLN A 176 1.31 22.91 0.17
N PRO A 177 0.09 22.68 0.69
CA PRO A 177 -0.08 22.20 2.05
C PRO A 177 0.53 20.79 2.19
N PRO A 178 1.10 20.46 3.35
CA PRO A 178 1.67 19.16 3.59
C PRO A 178 0.58 18.10 3.42
N SER A 179 0.85 17.15 2.55
CA SER A 179 0.12 15.90 2.43
C SER A 179 -0.22 15.39 3.83
N SER A 180 -1.51 15.13 4.06
CA SER A 180 -2.09 14.67 5.31
C SER A 180 -1.12 13.74 6.04
N ALA A 181 -0.78 14.17 7.25
CA ALA A 181 0.24 13.62 8.11
C ALA A 181 0.36 12.09 8.02
N SER A 182 1.62 11.68 7.88
CA SER A 182 2.18 10.43 8.37
C SER A 182 1.39 9.90 9.58
N SER A 183 0.49 8.95 9.33
CA SER A 183 0.09 8.00 10.37
C SER A 183 1.27 7.05 10.53
N GLY A 184 2.00 7.24 11.63
CA GLY A 184 3.19 6.49 12.02
C GLY A 184 2.89 5.02 12.35
N PHE A 185 2.46 4.29 11.34
CA PHE A 185 2.30 2.84 11.35
C PHE A 185 3.24 2.28 10.29
N SER A 186 4.08 1.36 10.74
CA SER A 186 5.10 0.66 9.96
C SER A 186 4.48 -0.01 8.73
N ASP A 187 5.25 -0.22 7.66
CA ASP A 187 4.88 -1.11 6.55
C ASP A 187 4.50 -2.54 7.03
N ASP A 188 4.81 -2.86 8.29
CA ASP A 188 4.46 -4.08 9.03
C ASP A 188 2.94 -4.24 9.30
N ASP A 189 2.12 -3.19 9.20
CA ASP A 189 0.65 -3.31 9.30
C ASP A 189 -0.03 -3.67 7.96
N SER A 190 0.75 -3.77 6.88
CA SER A 190 0.23 -4.10 5.55
C SER A 190 -0.04 -5.60 5.44
N LEU A 191 -1.22 -6.05 5.84
CA LEU A 191 -1.69 -7.45 5.69
C LEU A 191 -0.74 -8.55 6.23
N HIS A 192 0.26 -8.18 7.02
CA HIS A 192 1.10 -9.13 7.72
C HIS A 192 0.35 -9.68 8.94
N GLY A 193 0.38 -11.01 9.07
CA GLY A 193 0.54 -11.75 10.32
C GLY A 193 -0.21 -11.37 11.61
N GLU A 194 -1.32 -10.64 11.59
CA GLU A 194 -2.19 -10.52 12.77
C GLU A 194 -2.62 -11.94 13.24
N PRO A 195 -2.71 -12.23 14.55
CA PRO A 195 -3.01 -13.56 15.14
C PRO A 195 -4.42 -14.14 14.84
N GLY A 196 -5.03 -13.77 13.71
CA GLY A 196 -6.32 -14.26 13.21
C GLY A 196 -6.34 -14.59 11.71
N LEU A 197 -5.24 -14.38 10.96
CA LEU A 197 -5.13 -14.79 9.56
C LEU A 197 -4.88 -16.31 9.49
N GLN A 198 -5.87 -17.10 9.08
CA GLN A 198 -5.68 -18.51 8.74
C GLN A 198 -5.08 -18.60 7.33
N ALA A 199 -3.80 -18.26 7.21
CA ALA A 199 -3.07 -18.43 5.97
C ALA A 199 -3.02 -19.91 5.60
N VAL A 200 -3.64 -20.28 4.48
CA VAL A 200 -3.72 -21.67 4.00
C VAL A 200 -3.05 -21.81 2.65
N THR A 201 -2.57 -23.01 2.32
CA THR A 201 -2.13 -23.32 0.95
C THR A 201 -3.32 -23.38 0.01
N MET A 202 -3.06 -23.38 -1.31
CA MET A 202 -4.14 -23.52 -2.28
C MET A 202 -4.85 -24.87 -2.17
N GLU A 203 -4.13 -25.97 -1.90
CA GLU A 203 -4.71 -27.30 -1.71
C GLU A 203 -5.65 -27.32 -0.51
N GLN A 204 -5.22 -26.76 0.63
CA GLN A 204 -6.05 -26.64 1.83
C GLN A 204 -7.30 -25.79 1.60
N LEU A 205 -7.16 -24.69 0.82
CA LEU A 205 -8.29 -23.85 0.44
C LEU A 205 -9.31 -24.66 -0.41
N ILE A 206 -8.83 -25.44 -1.38
CA ILE A 206 -9.69 -26.29 -2.23
C ILE A 206 -10.39 -27.36 -1.40
N GLU A 207 -9.68 -28.07 -0.53
CA GLU A 207 -10.25 -29.10 0.35
C GLU A 207 -11.34 -28.51 1.27
N THR A 208 -11.07 -27.34 1.85
CA THR A 208 -12.04 -26.62 2.69
C THR A 208 -13.24 -26.15 1.88
N SER A 209 -13.02 -25.64 0.67
CA SER A 209 -14.11 -25.17 -0.22
C SER A 209 -14.97 -26.34 -0.71
N HIS A 210 -14.35 -27.48 -1.04
CA HIS A 210 -15.03 -28.70 -1.46
C HIS A 210 -15.87 -29.29 -0.32
N SER A 211 -15.29 -29.43 0.87
CA SER A 211 -15.99 -29.99 2.04
C SER A 211 -17.18 -29.14 2.50
N ARG A 212 -17.07 -27.81 2.41
CA ARG A 212 -18.13 -26.87 2.78
C ARG A 212 -19.19 -26.69 1.69
N GLY A 213 -18.81 -26.93 0.43
CA GLY A 213 -19.62 -26.64 -0.74
C GLY A 213 -20.02 -25.17 -0.85
N ARG A 214 -20.89 -24.89 -1.82
CA ARG A 214 -21.40 -23.53 -2.08
C ARG A 214 -22.08 -22.94 -0.85
N ALA A 215 -22.98 -23.71 -0.22
CA ALA A 215 -23.74 -23.28 0.94
C ALA A 215 -22.84 -22.82 2.09
N GLY A 216 -21.74 -23.54 2.34
CA GLY A 216 -20.79 -23.16 3.40
C GLY A 216 -19.99 -21.89 3.08
N LEU A 217 -19.64 -21.63 1.82
CA LEU A 217 -19.00 -20.36 1.41
C LEU A 217 -19.99 -19.19 1.46
N VAL A 218 -21.26 -19.43 1.11
CA VAL A 218 -22.33 -18.43 1.23
C VAL A 218 -22.59 -18.10 2.71
N ALA A 219 -22.59 -19.10 3.59
CA ALA A 219 -22.71 -18.91 5.03
C ALA A 219 -21.53 -18.10 5.59
N GLU A 220 -20.30 -18.38 5.14
CA GLU A 220 -19.12 -17.56 5.49
C GLU A 220 -19.31 -16.09 5.12
N TYR A 221 -19.73 -15.85 3.87
CA TYR A 221 -19.99 -14.49 3.42
C TYR A 221 -21.11 -13.82 4.22
N ALA A 222 -22.15 -14.58 4.60
CA ALA A 222 -23.23 -14.07 5.44
C ALA A 222 -22.72 -13.61 6.82
N GLU A 223 -21.78 -14.34 7.44
CA GLU A 223 -21.12 -13.90 8.68
C GLU A 223 -20.37 -12.58 8.49
N ILE A 224 -19.58 -12.45 7.41
CA ILE A 224 -18.84 -11.22 7.08
C ILE A 224 -19.81 -10.05 6.84
N ARG A 225 -20.93 -10.32 6.15
CA ARG A 225 -21.95 -9.31 5.82
C ARG A 225 -22.74 -8.85 7.04
N GLN A 226 -22.97 -9.73 8.02
CA GLN A 226 -23.70 -9.41 9.26
C GLN A 226 -22.91 -8.53 10.21
N ARG A 227 -21.57 -8.49 10.09
CA ARG A 227 -20.75 -7.59 10.91
C ARG A 227 -21.07 -6.14 10.57
N PRO A 228 -21.40 -5.30 11.57
CA PRO A 228 -21.66 -3.90 11.34
C PRO A 228 -20.37 -3.19 10.85
N PRO A 229 -20.50 -2.09 10.10
CA PRO A 229 -19.37 -1.22 9.80
C PRO A 229 -18.72 -0.68 11.09
N ASP A 230 -17.41 -0.87 11.25
CA ASP A 230 -16.65 -0.44 12.44
C ASP A 230 -16.14 1.03 12.37
N GLY A 231 -16.77 1.86 11.52
CA GLY A 231 -16.38 3.25 11.27
C GLY A 231 -17.57 4.17 11.05
N SER A 232 -17.32 5.49 11.06
CA SER A 232 -18.36 6.51 10.87
C SER A 232 -18.52 6.94 9.41
N PHE A 233 -19.67 7.55 9.11
CA PHE A 233 -20.05 8.06 7.78
C PHE A 233 -20.48 9.53 7.84
N ASN A 234 -19.95 10.30 8.79
CA ASN A 234 -20.42 11.63 9.13
C ASN A 234 -20.26 12.60 7.95
N ASN A 235 -19.09 12.61 7.29
CA ASN A 235 -18.85 13.48 6.13
C ASN A 235 -19.78 13.11 4.97
N ALA A 236 -19.94 11.81 4.70
CA ALA A 236 -20.82 11.33 3.63
C ALA A 236 -22.30 11.68 3.84
N LYS A 237 -22.73 11.86 5.09
CA LYS A 237 -24.10 12.21 5.49
C LYS A 237 -24.36 13.72 5.56
N LEU A 238 -23.33 14.57 5.50
CA LEU A 238 -23.50 16.02 5.49
C LEU A 238 -24.43 16.42 4.32
N ARG A 239 -25.38 17.32 4.59
CA ARG A 239 -26.37 17.79 3.60
C ARG A 239 -25.77 18.19 2.24
N PRO A 240 -24.64 18.94 2.15
CA PRO A 240 -24.03 19.26 0.85
C PRO A 240 -23.33 18.07 0.17
N ASN A 241 -22.96 17.02 0.91
CA ASN A 241 -22.28 15.84 0.38
C ASN A 241 -23.24 14.74 -0.08
N GLN A 242 -24.45 14.67 0.48
CA GLN A 242 -25.45 13.67 0.10
C GLN A 242 -25.68 13.58 -1.41
N PRO A 243 -25.80 14.70 -2.17
CA PRO A 243 -25.98 14.62 -3.61
C PRO A 243 -24.75 14.05 -4.34
N LYS A 244 -23.54 14.09 -3.75
CA LYS A 244 -22.31 13.55 -4.34
C LYS A 244 -22.23 12.01 -4.24
N ASN A 245 -23.13 11.38 -3.48
CA ASN A 245 -23.25 9.92 -3.40
C ASN A 245 -24.19 9.39 -4.49
N ARG A 246 -23.73 8.40 -5.27
CA ARG A 246 -24.56 7.73 -6.28
C ARG A 246 -25.69 6.93 -5.65
N TYR A 247 -25.42 6.33 -4.50
CA TYR A 247 -26.35 5.51 -3.74
C TYR A 247 -26.40 6.01 -2.30
N THR A 248 -27.61 6.17 -1.77
CA THR A 248 -27.83 6.70 -0.42
C THR A 248 -27.42 5.72 0.68
N ASP A 249 -27.37 4.43 0.35
CA ASP A 249 -26.99 3.32 1.22
C ASP A 249 -25.52 2.88 1.06
N VAL A 250 -24.78 3.44 0.10
CA VAL A 250 -23.35 3.15 -0.10
C VAL A 250 -22.51 4.40 0.14
N LEU A 251 -22.08 4.56 1.39
CA LEU A 251 -21.31 5.72 1.86
C LEU A 251 -19.84 5.34 2.10
N CYS A 252 -18.93 6.31 1.99
CA CYS A 252 -17.52 6.12 2.34
C CYS A 252 -17.29 6.33 3.84
N TYR A 253 -16.40 5.53 4.43
CA TYR A 253 -15.97 5.75 5.81
C TYR A 253 -15.18 7.05 5.98
N ASP A 254 -15.31 7.68 7.14
CA ASP A 254 -14.57 8.91 7.46
C ASP A 254 -13.06 8.69 7.62
N HIS A 255 -12.62 7.60 8.29
CA HIS A 255 -11.21 7.41 8.66
C HIS A 255 -10.29 7.07 7.48
N SER A 256 -10.86 6.52 6.40
CA SER A 256 -10.12 6.09 5.21
C SER A 256 -10.56 6.84 3.95
N ARG A 257 -11.42 7.87 4.05
CA ARG A 257 -11.85 8.61 2.86
C ARG A 257 -10.69 9.31 2.19
N VAL A 258 -10.78 9.47 0.88
CA VAL A 258 -9.92 10.40 0.17
C VAL A 258 -10.44 11.83 0.43
N CYS A 259 -9.60 12.68 1.02
CA CYS A 259 -9.89 14.09 1.23
C CYS A 259 -9.26 14.89 0.09
N LEU A 260 -10.07 15.60 -0.67
CA LEU A 260 -9.58 16.52 -1.70
C LEU A 260 -9.15 17.84 -1.07
N SER A 261 -8.23 18.54 -1.71
CA SER A 261 -7.82 19.88 -1.29
C SER A 261 -9.02 20.83 -1.29
N GLN A 262 -9.18 21.64 -0.25
CA GLN A 262 -10.34 22.52 -0.14
C GLN A 262 -10.31 23.61 -1.23
N VAL A 263 -11.48 23.90 -1.81
CA VAL A 263 -11.69 24.99 -2.77
C VAL A 263 -12.35 26.17 -2.05
N ASP A 264 -11.82 27.37 -2.26
CA ASP A 264 -12.34 28.59 -1.67
C ASP A 264 -13.83 28.77 -1.97
N GLY A 265 -14.60 29.08 -0.91
CA GLY A 265 -16.05 29.28 -1.01
C GLY A 265 -16.89 28.00 -1.05
N ASP A 266 -16.30 26.80 -1.10
CA ASP A 266 -17.03 25.52 -1.01
C ASP A 266 -16.49 24.66 0.16
N PRO A 267 -17.14 24.68 1.34
CA PRO A 267 -16.74 23.87 2.48
C PRO A 267 -16.95 22.36 2.28
N ALA A 268 -17.70 21.95 1.26
CA ALA A 268 -17.97 20.55 0.92
C ALA A 268 -17.08 20.04 -0.23
N SER A 269 -16.15 20.86 -0.70
CA SER A 269 -15.26 20.54 -1.82
C SER A 269 -14.22 19.48 -1.48
N ASP A 270 -13.97 19.18 -0.20
CA ASP A 270 -13.03 18.14 0.20
C ASP A 270 -13.59 16.71 0.04
N TYR A 271 -14.90 16.60 -0.21
CA TYR A 271 -15.61 15.32 -0.21
C TYR A 271 -15.72 14.70 -1.60
N ILE A 272 -15.28 13.44 -1.67
CA ILE A 272 -15.58 12.49 -2.73
C ILE A 272 -15.91 11.13 -2.10
N ASN A 273 -16.85 10.37 -2.66
CA ASN A 273 -17.18 9.02 -2.18
C ASN A 273 -16.11 8.02 -2.65
N ALA A 274 -14.95 8.06 -2.01
CA ALA A 274 -13.81 7.20 -2.26
C ALA A 274 -13.09 6.88 -0.94
N ASN A 275 -12.54 5.67 -0.82
CA ASN A 275 -11.71 5.28 0.31
C ASN A 275 -10.37 4.73 -0.19
N PHE A 276 -9.29 5.04 0.53
CA PHE A 276 -8.03 4.29 0.40
C PHE A 276 -8.24 2.86 0.88
N VAL A 277 -7.64 1.91 0.17
CA VAL A 277 -7.64 0.48 0.50
C VAL A 277 -6.21 -0.02 0.35
N ASP A 278 -5.74 -0.76 1.34
CA ASP A 278 -4.41 -1.34 1.34
C ASP A 278 -4.34 -2.53 0.39
N GLY A 279 -3.15 -2.75 -0.16
CA GLY A 279 -2.79 -3.92 -0.93
C GLY A 279 -1.88 -4.84 -0.12
N TYR A 280 -1.50 -5.96 -0.73
CA TYR A 280 -0.52 -6.86 -0.12
C TYR A 280 0.83 -6.16 0.05
N LYS A 281 1.28 -5.99 1.31
CA LYS A 281 2.50 -5.24 1.68
C LYS A 281 2.58 -3.84 1.07
N GLN A 282 1.44 -3.18 0.88
CA GLN A 282 1.38 -1.86 0.27
C GLN A 282 0.23 -1.05 0.87
N LYS A 283 0.56 -0.11 1.76
CA LYS A 283 -0.41 0.86 2.26
C LYS A 283 -0.95 1.74 1.13
N ASN A 284 -2.25 2.02 1.15
CA ASN A 284 -2.96 2.81 0.14
C ASN A 284 -2.68 2.32 -1.30
N ALA A 285 -2.63 1.00 -1.52
CA ALA A 285 -2.40 0.45 -2.87
C ALA A 285 -3.51 0.81 -3.85
N PHE A 286 -4.72 1.03 -3.35
CA PHE A 286 -5.89 1.34 -4.14
C PHE A 286 -6.68 2.52 -3.58
N ILE A 287 -7.46 3.13 -4.47
CA ILE A 287 -8.58 3.97 -4.10
C ILE A 287 -9.84 3.31 -4.66
N SER A 288 -10.71 2.82 -3.77
CA SER A 288 -12.02 2.28 -4.15
C SER A 288 -13.06 3.39 -4.17
N THR A 289 -13.67 3.64 -5.33
CA THR A 289 -14.62 4.75 -5.52
C THR A 289 -15.85 4.33 -6.32
N GLN A 290 -16.94 5.11 -6.20
CA GLN A 290 -18.13 4.93 -7.03
C GLN A 290 -17.86 5.33 -8.49
N GLY A 291 -18.69 4.86 -9.42
CA GLY A 291 -18.71 5.39 -10.79
C GLY A 291 -19.11 6.87 -10.75
N PRO A 292 -18.28 7.80 -11.26
CA PRO A 292 -18.54 9.24 -11.17
C PRO A 292 -19.94 9.62 -11.62
N LEU A 293 -20.58 10.56 -10.91
CA LEU A 293 -21.79 11.23 -11.35
C LEU A 293 -21.40 12.41 -12.24
N PRO A 294 -22.27 12.92 -13.13
CA PRO A 294 -21.95 14.09 -13.95
C PRO A 294 -21.39 15.27 -13.14
N LYS A 295 -21.96 15.54 -11.96
CA LYS A 295 -21.52 16.61 -11.05
C LYS A 295 -20.27 16.30 -10.22
N THR A 296 -19.82 15.04 -10.16
CA THR A 296 -18.61 14.65 -9.41
C THR A 296 -17.46 14.24 -10.33
N CYS A 297 -17.60 14.39 -11.65
CA CYS A 297 -16.50 14.11 -12.58
C CYS A 297 -15.31 15.05 -12.36
N GLY A 298 -15.56 16.33 -12.02
CA GLY A 298 -14.49 17.27 -11.65
C GLY A 298 -13.75 16.85 -10.38
N ASP A 299 -14.50 16.45 -9.34
CA ASP A 299 -13.93 15.89 -8.10
C ASP A 299 -13.11 14.62 -8.37
N PHE A 300 -13.59 13.76 -9.28
CA PHE A 300 -12.87 12.56 -9.69
C PHE A 300 -11.53 12.87 -10.34
N TRP A 301 -11.49 13.75 -11.34
CA TRP A 301 -10.22 14.12 -12.00
C TRP A 301 -9.27 14.87 -11.08
N ARG A 302 -9.80 15.69 -10.18
CA ARG A 302 -9.03 16.32 -9.11
C ARG A 302 -8.41 15.27 -8.19
N MET A 303 -9.15 14.22 -7.82
CA MET A 303 -8.62 13.08 -7.06
C MET A 303 -7.48 12.38 -7.82
N ILE A 304 -7.66 12.07 -9.11
CA ILE A 304 -6.63 11.45 -9.95
C ILE A 304 -5.35 12.30 -9.94
N TRP A 305 -5.51 13.63 -10.10
CA TRP A 305 -4.41 14.58 -10.11
C TRP A 305 -3.67 14.67 -8.78
N GLU A 306 -4.40 14.91 -7.69
CA GLU A 306 -3.84 15.10 -6.34
C GLU A 306 -3.17 13.83 -5.82
N GLN A 307 -3.74 12.66 -6.11
CA GLN A 307 -3.18 11.37 -5.72
C GLN A 307 -2.11 10.85 -6.70
N GLN A 308 -1.77 11.65 -7.71
CA GLN A 308 -0.80 11.33 -8.77
C GLN A 308 -1.05 9.97 -9.41
N THR A 309 -2.32 9.54 -9.50
CA THR A 309 -2.73 8.21 -9.97
C THR A 309 -2.20 7.97 -11.39
N LEU A 310 -1.72 6.75 -11.63
CA LEU A 310 -1.20 6.32 -12.94
C LEU A 310 -2.22 5.47 -13.69
N VAL A 311 -2.95 4.62 -12.98
CA VAL A 311 -3.90 3.66 -13.57
C VAL A 311 -5.27 3.82 -12.93
N VAL A 312 -6.28 3.93 -13.79
CA VAL A 312 -7.70 3.89 -13.42
C VAL A 312 -8.30 2.60 -13.96
N VAL A 313 -8.93 1.82 -13.08
CA VAL A 313 -9.60 0.56 -13.41
C VAL A 313 -11.10 0.77 -13.29
N MET A 314 -11.80 0.61 -14.41
CA MET A 314 -13.26 0.66 -14.50
C MET A 314 -13.81 -0.74 -14.76
N THR A 315 -14.72 -1.22 -13.91
CA THR A 315 -15.29 -2.58 -13.98
C THR A 315 -16.78 -2.60 -14.32
N THR A 316 -17.27 -1.56 -14.98
CA THR A 316 -18.68 -1.42 -15.39
C THR A 316 -18.74 -0.66 -16.69
N ARG A 317 -19.73 -0.95 -17.55
CA ARG A 317 -20.10 -0.02 -18.63
C ARG A 317 -20.75 1.23 -18.05
N VAL A 318 -20.80 2.32 -18.82
CA VAL A 318 -21.53 3.56 -18.45
C VAL A 318 -23.01 3.26 -18.22
N VAL A 319 -23.60 2.44 -19.10
CA VAL A 319 -24.97 1.94 -18.98
C VAL A 319 -24.95 0.41 -19.03
N GLU A 320 -25.65 -0.22 -18.11
CA GLU A 320 -25.91 -1.66 -18.12
C GLU A 320 -27.42 -1.87 -17.98
N ARG A 321 -28.03 -2.57 -18.94
CA ARG A 321 -29.48 -2.83 -18.99
C ARG A 321 -30.34 -1.57 -18.82
N GLY A 322 -29.99 -0.51 -19.54
CA GLY A 322 -30.70 0.77 -19.47
C GLY A 322 -30.53 1.54 -18.15
N ARG A 323 -29.71 1.05 -17.21
CA ARG A 323 -29.40 1.76 -15.96
C ARG A 323 -28.02 2.38 -16.02
N THR A 324 -27.93 3.69 -15.77
CA THR A 324 -26.66 4.40 -15.65
C THR A 324 -25.88 3.89 -14.43
N LYS A 325 -24.70 3.36 -14.68
CA LYS A 325 -23.77 2.87 -13.64
C LYS A 325 -22.63 3.85 -13.37
N CYS A 326 -22.24 4.62 -14.39
CA CYS A 326 -21.16 5.58 -14.37
C CYS A 326 -21.49 6.74 -15.34
N ALA A 327 -20.95 7.93 -15.14
CA ALA A 327 -20.93 8.96 -16.18
C ALA A 327 -19.81 8.69 -17.20
N GLN A 328 -19.94 9.20 -18.42
CA GLN A 328 -18.87 9.23 -19.41
C GLN A 328 -17.92 10.39 -19.04
N TYR A 329 -16.95 10.11 -18.17
CA TYR A 329 -16.06 11.13 -17.61
C TYR A 329 -14.76 11.36 -18.42
N TRP A 330 -14.61 10.64 -19.53
CA TRP A 330 -13.49 10.73 -20.49
C TRP A 330 -14.02 10.59 -21.93
N GLY A 331 -13.23 10.95 -22.93
CA GLY A 331 -13.57 10.74 -24.35
C GLY A 331 -13.29 9.30 -24.82
N PRO A 332 -14.25 8.57 -25.41
CA PRO A 332 -14.03 7.17 -25.79
C PRO A 332 -13.10 6.97 -26.99
N GLU A 333 -12.93 7.96 -27.87
CA GLU A 333 -12.17 7.84 -29.11
C GLU A 333 -10.85 8.65 -29.08
N PRO A 334 -9.79 8.24 -29.79
CA PRO A 334 -8.58 9.03 -29.94
C PRO A 334 -8.87 10.43 -30.50
N GLY A 335 -8.30 11.46 -29.87
CA GLY A 335 -8.53 12.86 -30.20
C GLY A 335 -9.72 13.49 -29.48
N ASP A 336 -10.58 12.71 -28.81
CA ASP A 336 -11.64 13.27 -27.99
C ASP A 336 -11.06 14.08 -26.82
N GLU A 337 -11.73 15.19 -26.50
CA GLU A 337 -11.37 16.07 -25.41
C GLU A 337 -12.58 16.36 -24.51
N VAL A 338 -12.41 16.19 -23.21
CA VAL A 338 -13.42 16.52 -22.19
C VAL A 338 -12.83 17.52 -21.20
N SER A 339 -13.37 18.73 -21.18
CA SER A 339 -13.00 19.76 -20.20
C SER A 339 -13.98 19.77 -19.02
N ILE A 340 -13.50 19.45 -17.83
CA ILE A 340 -14.33 19.35 -16.62
C ILE A 340 -13.54 19.66 -15.33
N GLY A 341 -14.10 20.50 -14.46
CA GLY A 341 -13.56 20.74 -13.12
C GLY A 341 -12.16 21.37 -13.07
N GLY A 342 -11.78 22.18 -14.06
CA GLY A 342 -10.43 22.76 -14.17
C GLY A 342 -9.39 21.79 -14.76
N PHE A 343 -9.85 20.71 -15.37
CA PHE A 343 -9.01 19.76 -16.09
C PHE A 343 -9.51 19.59 -17.51
N THR A 344 -8.57 19.34 -18.42
CA THR A 344 -8.82 18.87 -19.77
C THR A 344 -8.31 17.44 -19.87
N VAL A 345 -9.16 16.52 -20.31
CA VAL A 345 -8.85 15.10 -20.47
C VAL A 345 -8.88 14.79 -21.95
N THR A 346 -7.72 14.57 -22.54
CA THR A 346 -7.58 14.22 -23.95
C THR A 346 -7.29 12.74 -24.08
N THR A 347 -8.03 12.04 -24.93
CA THR A 347 -7.77 10.64 -25.23
C THR A 347 -6.73 10.53 -26.32
N LEU A 348 -5.56 9.98 -26.00
CA LEU A 348 -4.44 9.88 -26.92
C LEU A 348 -4.54 8.62 -27.79
N GLU A 349 -4.73 7.49 -27.13
CA GLU A 349 -4.73 6.17 -27.75
C GLU A 349 -5.80 5.29 -27.12
N VAL A 350 -6.38 4.39 -27.90
CA VAL A 350 -7.37 3.41 -27.44
C VAL A 350 -7.06 2.06 -28.07
N ASP A 351 -6.84 1.05 -27.23
CA ASP A 351 -6.70 -0.35 -27.60
C ASP A 351 -7.91 -1.12 -27.05
N THR A 352 -8.70 -1.71 -27.94
CA THR A 352 -9.93 -2.42 -27.58
C THR A 352 -9.84 -3.87 -28.02
N ASN A 353 -10.23 -4.76 -27.12
CA ASN A 353 -10.48 -6.15 -27.42
C ASN A 353 -11.84 -6.60 -26.84
N PRO A 354 -12.23 -7.88 -27.00
CA PRO A 354 -13.53 -8.35 -26.51
C PRO A 354 -13.74 -8.24 -25.00
N ASP A 355 -12.67 -8.32 -24.21
CA ASP A 355 -12.74 -8.44 -22.75
C ASP A 355 -12.48 -7.12 -22.01
N TYR A 356 -11.78 -6.17 -22.66
CA TYR A 356 -11.44 -4.88 -22.10
C TYR A 356 -11.08 -3.83 -23.16
N THR A 357 -11.09 -2.56 -22.74
CA THR A 357 -10.57 -1.41 -23.46
C THR A 357 -9.53 -0.70 -22.61
N ILE A 358 -8.38 -0.37 -23.19
CA ILE A 358 -7.30 0.38 -22.57
C ILE A 358 -7.14 1.69 -23.31
N SER A 359 -7.30 2.81 -22.61
CA SER A 359 -7.12 4.15 -23.15
C SER A 359 -5.93 4.84 -22.47
N MET A 360 -5.05 5.45 -23.24
CA MET A 360 -4.06 6.38 -22.71
C MET A 360 -4.65 7.79 -22.73
N LEU A 361 -4.69 8.43 -21.57
CA LEU A 361 -5.29 9.75 -21.40
C LEU A 361 -4.20 10.76 -21.01
N LEU A 362 -4.28 11.96 -21.57
CA LEU A 362 -3.52 13.12 -21.12
C LEU A 362 -4.42 13.99 -20.24
N LEU A 363 -4.12 14.03 -18.95
CA LEU A 363 -4.80 14.88 -17.99
C LEU A 363 -4.03 16.18 -17.84
N THR A 364 -4.60 17.30 -18.29
CA THR A 364 -4.01 18.63 -18.21
C THR A 364 -4.74 19.48 -17.18
N ASN A 365 -4.00 20.07 -16.24
CA ASN A 365 -4.56 21.04 -15.30
C ASN A 365 -4.62 22.41 -15.99
N THR A 366 -5.81 22.96 -16.15
CA THR A 366 -6.01 24.20 -16.95
C THR A 366 -5.49 25.45 -16.25
N LYS A 367 -5.18 25.39 -14.95
CA LYS A 367 -4.60 26.52 -14.21
C LYS A 367 -3.08 26.54 -14.26
N THR A 368 -2.44 25.37 -14.25
CA THR A 368 -0.98 25.26 -14.18
C THR A 368 -0.35 24.85 -15.51
N GLU A 369 -1.18 24.44 -16.48
CA GLU A 369 -0.77 23.91 -17.79
C GLU A 369 0.11 22.63 -17.71
N GLU A 370 0.28 22.08 -16.52
CA GLU A 370 0.94 20.79 -16.32
C GLU A 370 0.04 19.67 -16.86
N SER A 371 0.66 18.71 -17.54
CA SER A 371 -0.02 17.51 -18.05
C SER A 371 0.60 16.23 -17.49
N ARG A 372 -0.24 15.21 -17.30
CA ARG A 372 0.17 13.87 -16.81
C ARG A 372 -0.55 12.79 -17.60
N GLU A 373 0.18 11.75 -17.98
CA GLU A 373 -0.41 10.56 -18.56
C GLU A 373 -1.11 9.71 -17.48
N VAL A 374 -2.30 9.23 -17.81
CA VAL A 374 -3.11 8.32 -17.00
C VAL A 374 -3.61 7.20 -17.91
N CYS A 375 -3.35 5.95 -17.54
CA CYS A 375 -3.92 4.81 -18.26
C CYS A 375 -5.27 4.43 -17.66
N HIS A 376 -6.32 4.55 -18.47
CA HIS A 376 -7.68 4.15 -18.12
C HIS A 376 -7.98 2.77 -18.70
N MET A 377 -8.38 1.83 -17.86
CA MET A 377 -8.58 0.43 -18.22
C MET A 377 -10.01 0.01 -17.86
N LEU A 378 -10.85 -0.18 -18.87
CA LEU A 378 -12.24 -0.62 -18.76
C LEU A 378 -12.34 -2.12 -19.00
N TYR A 379 -12.73 -2.89 -17.99
CA TYR A 379 -13.10 -4.30 -18.13
C TYR A 379 -14.55 -4.43 -18.61
N THR A 380 -14.77 -5.01 -19.78
CA THR A 380 -16.09 -5.09 -20.46
C THR A 380 -16.73 -6.48 -20.32
N ALA A 381 -15.95 -7.52 -20.02
CA ALA A 381 -16.42 -8.91 -19.92
C ALA A 381 -17.12 -9.27 -18.61
N TRP A 382 -17.40 -8.33 -17.71
CA TRP A 382 -18.24 -8.63 -16.54
C TRP A 382 -19.72 -8.79 -16.99
N PRO A 383 -20.38 -9.92 -16.67
CA PRO A 383 -21.76 -10.15 -17.09
C PRO A 383 -22.76 -9.25 -16.36
N ASP A 384 -23.87 -8.95 -17.02
CA ASP A 384 -24.87 -8.08 -16.40
C ASP A 384 -25.60 -8.76 -15.20
N TYR A 385 -25.70 -10.10 -15.16
CA TYR A 385 -26.14 -10.88 -13.98
C TYR A 385 -24.96 -11.67 -13.40
N GLY A 386 -24.88 -11.73 -12.08
CA GLY A 386 -23.93 -12.59 -11.36
C GLY A 386 -22.46 -12.22 -11.58
N VAL A 387 -21.66 -13.27 -11.81
CA VAL A 387 -20.21 -13.24 -11.92
C VAL A 387 -19.75 -13.97 -13.19
N PRO A 388 -18.55 -13.70 -13.72
CA PRO A 388 -18.02 -14.44 -14.86
C PRO A 388 -18.00 -15.95 -14.62
N GLN A 389 -18.29 -16.74 -15.65
CA GLN A 389 -18.20 -18.20 -15.60
C GLN A 389 -16.76 -18.71 -15.56
N SER A 390 -15.78 -17.92 -15.98
CA SER A 390 -14.36 -18.19 -15.79
C SER A 390 -13.67 -16.88 -15.43
N ALA A 391 -12.66 -16.97 -14.59
CA ALA A 391 -11.84 -15.84 -14.19
C ALA A 391 -10.74 -15.49 -15.19
N ARG A 392 -10.49 -16.30 -16.23
CA ARG A 392 -9.38 -16.14 -17.18
C ARG A 392 -9.23 -14.70 -17.70
N ALA A 393 -10.31 -14.11 -18.22
CA ALA A 393 -10.30 -12.75 -18.76
C ALA A 393 -9.97 -11.70 -17.69
N LEU A 394 -10.55 -11.84 -16.49
CA LEU A 394 -10.29 -10.94 -15.37
C LEU A 394 -8.85 -11.09 -14.83
N LEU A 395 -8.31 -12.31 -14.78
CA LEU A 395 -6.93 -12.57 -14.35
C LEU A 395 -5.91 -11.99 -15.35
N GLN A 396 -6.18 -12.14 -16.65
CA GLN A 396 -5.38 -11.49 -17.70
C GLN A 396 -5.44 -9.97 -17.55
N PHE A 397 -6.63 -9.41 -17.34
CA PHE A 397 -6.82 -7.99 -17.12
C PHE A 397 -6.09 -7.47 -15.87
N LEU A 398 -6.14 -8.20 -14.75
CA LEU A 398 -5.37 -7.90 -13.53
C LEU A 398 -3.85 -7.84 -13.80
N SER A 399 -3.33 -8.82 -14.54
CA SER A 399 -1.91 -8.85 -14.93
C SER A 399 -1.53 -7.62 -15.77
N LEU A 400 -2.39 -7.22 -16.71
CA LEU A 400 -2.17 -6.04 -17.55
C LEU A 400 -2.21 -4.74 -16.74
N VAL A 401 -3.14 -4.62 -15.78
CA VAL A 401 -3.20 -3.47 -14.87
C VAL A 401 -1.87 -3.30 -14.13
N ARG A 402 -1.31 -4.40 -13.58
CA ARG A 402 -0.02 -4.37 -12.89
C ARG A 402 1.15 -4.09 -13.81
N GLN A 403 1.16 -4.65 -15.02
CA GLN A 403 2.16 -4.32 -16.03
C GLN A 403 2.15 -2.83 -16.36
N GLN A 404 0.97 -2.23 -16.50
CA GLN A 404 0.86 -0.83 -16.87
C GLN A 404 1.19 0.13 -15.75
N GLN A 405 0.80 -0.19 -14.52
CA GLN A 405 1.26 0.51 -13.32
C GLN A 405 2.79 0.53 -13.26
N ASN A 406 3.45 -0.62 -13.48
CA ASN A 406 4.91 -0.72 -13.45
C ASN A 406 5.57 0.07 -14.59
N LYS A 407 5.01 0.00 -15.82
CA LYS A 407 5.53 0.74 -16.98
C LYS A 407 5.49 2.25 -16.74
N LEU A 408 4.34 2.77 -16.31
CA LEU A 408 4.16 4.20 -16.06
C LEU A 408 4.93 4.69 -14.83
N LEU A 409 5.11 3.83 -13.83
CA LEU A 409 5.97 4.15 -12.69
C LEU A 409 7.43 4.28 -13.11
N ALA A 410 7.91 3.35 -13.95
CA ALA A 410 9.27 3.39 -14.47
C ALA A 410 9.54 4.64 -15.31
N SER A 411 8.56 5.10 -16.11
CA SER A 411 8.71 6.33 -16.91
C SER A 411 8.79 7.60 -16.06
N ARG A 412 8.22 7.60 -14.84
CA ARG A 412 8.37 8.72 -13.88
C ARG A 412 9.77 8.82 -13.27
N GLY A 413 10.58 7.76 -13.29
CA GLY A 413 11.93 7.76 -12.72
C GLY A 413 11.98 8.24 -11.27
N ASP A 414 12.96 9.10 -10.96
CA ASP A 414 13.21 9.59 -9.60
C ASP A 414 12.18 10.62 -9.08
N THR A 415 11.19 11.01 -9.89
CA THR A 415 10.14 11.97 -9.48
C THR A 415 9.11 11.38 -8.52
N TRP A 416 9.00 10.05 -8.46
CA TRP A 416 8.13 9.36 -7.50
C TRP A 416 8.88 8.99 -6.22
N ALA A 417 8.44 9.55 -5.10
CA ALA A 417 9.05 9.33 -3.78
C ALA A 417 8.24 8.42 -2.85
N GLY A 418 7.10 7.87 -3.32
CA GLY A 418 6.22 7.02 -2.52
C GLY A 418 6.58 5.53 -2.56
N HIS A 419 5.58 4.67 -2.38
CA HIS A 419 5.77 3.22 -2.34
C HIS A 419 6.42 2.70 -3.64
N PRO A 420 7.34 1.71 -3.62
CA PRO A 420 8.03 1.20 -4.81
C PRO A 420 7.12 0.56 -5.87
N ARG A 421 5.86 0.25 -5.52
CA ARG A 421 4.81 -0.21 -6.45
C ARG A 421 3.95 0.95 -7.01
N GLY A 422 4.35 2.19 -6.77
CA GLY A 422 3.74 3.39 -7.30
C GLY A 422 2.59 3.96 -6.46
N PRO A 423 1.93 5.02 -6.97
CA PRO A 423 0.75 5.63 -6.35
C PRO A 423 -0.45 4.67 -6.35
N PRO A 424 -1.53 4.98 -5.59
CA PRO A 424 -2.73 4.18 -5.57
C PRO A 424 -3.31 3.96 -6.97
N ILE A 425 -3.75 2.74 -7.27
CA ILE A 425 -4.58 2.44 -8.44
C ILE A 425 -6.02 2.79 -8.09
N VAL A 426 -6.66 3.64 -8.88
CA VAL A 426 -8.08 3.96 -8.67
C VAL A 426 -8.92 2.85 -9.28
N VAL A 427 -9.78 2.21 -8.49
CA VAL A 427 -10.64 1.12 -8.94
C VAL A 427 -12.09 1.50 -8.69
N HIS A 428 -12.93 1.45 -9.72
CA HIS A 428 -14.34 1.75 -9.58
C HIS A 428 -15.24 0.78 -10.35
N CYS A 429 -16.47 0.66 -9.87
CA CYS A 429 -17.57 0.01 -10.55
C CYS A 429 -18.73 1.01 -10.60
N SER A 430 -19.94 0.58 -10.26
CA SER A 430 -21.04 1.52 -10.03
C SER A 430 -21.02 2.11 -8.63
N ALA A 431 -21.06 1.28 -7.58
CA ALA A 431 -21.07 1.73 -6.19
C ALA A 431 -19.67 1.73 -5.53
N GLY A 432 -18.66 1.16 -6.20
CA GLY A 432 -17.30 1.07 -5.67
C GLY A 432 -17.12 0.04 -4.56
N ILE A 433 -17.92 -1.03 -4.54
CA ILE A 433 -17.90 -2.07 -3.48
C ILE A 433 -17.95 -3.51 -4.01
N GLY A 434 -18.80 -3.82 -5.00
CA GLY A 434 -18.97 -5.18 -5.52
C GLY A 434 -17.81 -5.64 -6.40
N ARG A 435 -17.87 -5.33 -7.70
CA ARG A 435 -16.80 -5.66 -8.66
C ARG A 435 -15.44 -5.07 -8.28
N THR A 436 -15.44 -3.85 -7.74
CA THR A 436 -14.25 -3.19 -7.16
C THR A 436 -13.63 -4.02 -6.03
N GLY A 437 -14.45 -4.49 -5.08
CA GLY A 437 -13.98 -5.34 -3.98
C GLY A 437 -13.44 -6.68 -4.48
N THR A 438 -14.09 -7.28 -5.48
CA THR A 438 -13.60 -8.52 -6.10
C THR A 438 -12.24 -8.32 -6.76
N PHE A 439 -12.09 -7.26 -7.55
CA PHE A 439 -10.80 -6.92 -8.18
C PHE A 439 -9.68 -6.76 -7.14
N CYS A 440 -9.91 -5.95 -6.10
CA CYS A 440 -8.90 -5.72 -5.06
C CYS A 440 -8.58 -7.00 -4.28
N THR A 441 -9.60 -7.81 -3.94
CA THR A 441 -9.42 -9.09 -3.23
C THR A 441 -8.53 -10.04 -4.04
N LEU A 442 -8.80 -10.18 -5.33
CA LEU A 442 -8.02 -11.05 -6.22
C LEU A 442 -6.58 -10.58 -6.33
N ASP A 443 -6.35 -9.28 -6.57
CA ASP A 443 -5.00 -8.74 -6.66
C ASP A 443 -4.17 -8.99 -5.39
N ILE A 444 -4.78 -8.75 -4.22
CA ILE A 444 -4.13 -8.93 -2.92
C ILE A 444 -3.80 -10.40 -2.67
N CYS A 445 -4.78 -11.29 -2.88
CA CYS A 445 -4.59 -12.72 -2.67
C CYS A 445 -3.58 -13.32 -3.65
N ILE A 446 -3.59 -12.89 -4.93
CA ILE A 446 -2.60 -13.32 -5.93
C ILE A 446 -1.20 -12.86 -5.51
N SER A 447 -1.04 -11.59 -5.12
CA SER A 447 0.25 -11.06 -4.67
C SER A 447 0.79 -11.82 -3.44
N ARG A 448 -0.10 -12.19 -2.50
CA ARG A 448 0.26 -13.00 -1.34
C ARG A 448 0.65 -14.43 -1.71
N LEU A 449 -0.11 -15.05 -2.62
CA LEU A 449 0.13 -16.40 -3.11
C LEU A 449 1.50 -16.48 -3.79
N GLU A 450 1.84 -15.52 -4.64
CA GLU A 450 3.13 -15.44 -5.33
C GLU A 450 4.30 -15.25 -4.36
N ASP A 451 4.12 -14.50 -3.27
CA ASP A 451 5.18 -14.20 -2.29
C ASP A 451 5.37 -15.31 -1.24
N THR A 452 4.29 -15.96 -0.82
CA THR A 452 4.31 -16.85 0.36
C THR A 452 3.82 -18.27 0.10
N GLY A 453 3.20 -18.53 -1.05
CA GLY A 453 2.51 -19.80 -1.31
C GLY A 453 1.20 -19.97 -0.53
N THR A 454 0.71 -18.92 0.14
CA THR A 454 -0.51 -18.96 0.95
C THR A 454 -1.53 -17.91 0.54
N VAL A 455 -2.80 -18.16 0.88
CA VAL A 455 -3.94 -17.26 0.64
C VAL A 455 -4.82 -17.16 1.88
N ASP A 456 -5.55 -16.06 1.98
CA ASP A 456 -6.61 -15.86 2.98
C ASP A 456 -7.67 -14.94 2.39
N ILE A 457 -8.70 -15.52 1.78
CA ILE A 457 -9.77 -14.77 1.11
C ILE A 457 -10.64 -14.06 2.14
N ARG A 458 -11.03 -14.77 3.21
CA ARG A 458 -11.88 -14.24 4.28
C ARG A 458 -11.23 -13.03 4.93
N GLY A 459 -10.02 -13.19 5.44
CA GLY A 459 -9.26 -12.12 6.11
C GLY A 459 -8.97 -10.95 5.18
N THR A 460 -8.72 -11.21 3.89
CA THR A 460 -8.55 -10.14 2.89
C THR A 460 -9.84 -9.33 2.70
N VAL A 461 -10.99 -9.99 2.53
CA VAL A 461 -12.28 -9.30 2.37
C VAL A 461 -12.63 -8.51 3.63
N GLU A 462 -12.43 -9.09 4.82
CA GLU A 462 -12.67 -8.41 6.10
C GLU A 462 -11.81 -7.14 6.24
N LYS A 463 -10.52 -7.21 5.88
CA LYS A 463 -9.62 -6.05 5.91
C LYS A 463 -9.99 -4.97 4.88
N ILE A 464 -10.36 -5.36 3.66
CA ILE A 464 -10.90 -4.40 2.67
C ILE A 464 -12.18 -3.76 3.23
N ARG A 465 -13.08 -4.52 3.86
CA ARG A 465 -14.33 -4.00 4.44
C ARG A 465 -14.13 -3.07 5.63
N ALA A 466 -13.00 -3.14 6.32
CA ALA A 466 -12.61 -2.18 7.36
C ALA A 466 -12.16 -0.82 6.78
N GLN A 467 -11.82 -0.78 5.49
CA GLN A 467 -11.33 0.43 4.80
C GLN A 467 -12.34 0.97 3.79
N ARG A 468 -13.08 0.09 3.11
CA ARG A 468 -14.20 0.40 2.21
C ARG A 468 -15.40 -0.45 2.60
N ALA A 469 -16.32 0.16 3.34
CA ALA A 469 -17.53 -0.48 3.83
C ALA A 469 -18.26 -1.26 2.73
N TYR A 470 -18.83 -2.40 3.09
CA TYR A 470 -19.65 -3.23 2.20
C TYR A 470 -18.95 -3.84 0.98
N SER A 471 -17.61 -3.77 0.89
CA SER A 471 -16.84 -4.43 -0.17
C SER A 471 -17.13 -5.93 -0.25
N ILE A 472 -17.23 -6.43 -1.49
CA ILE A 472 -17.93 -7.67 -1.86
C ILE A 472 -19.40 -7.60 -1.46
N GLN A 473 -20.28 -7.36 -2.45
CA GLN A 473 -21.69 -7.04 -2.22
C GLN A 473 -22.62 -8.25 -2.27
N MET A 474 -22.26 -9.27 -3.05
CA MET A 474 -23.09 -10.47 -3.29
C MET A 474 -22.32 -11.74 -2.94
N PRO A 475 -23.00 -12.80 -2.45
CA PRO A 475 -22.37 -14.09 -2.16
C PRO A 475 -21.64 -14.67 -3.39
N ASP A 476 -22.20 -14.53 -4.58
CA ASP A 476 -21.58 -15.02 -5.82
C ASP A 476 -20.20 -14.39 -6.07
N GLN A 477 -20.02 -13.12 -5.70
CA GLN A 477 -18.72 -12.44 -5.81
C GLN A 477 -17.69 -13.04 -4.85
N TYR A 478 -18.11 -13.43 -3.65
CA TYR A 478 -17.25 -14.08 -2.66
C TYR A 478 -16.85 -15.50 -3.10
N VAL A 479 -17.82 -16.29 -3.55
CA VAL A 479 -17.58 -17.63 -4.11
C VAL A 479 -16.68 -17.54 -5.35
N PHE A 480 -16.93 -16.55 -6.22
CA PHE A 480 -16.10 -16.30 -7.39
C PHE A 480 -14.64 -15.97 -7.03
N CYS A 481 -14.36 -15.31 -5.90
CA CYS A 481 -12.98 -15.07 -5.47
C CYS A 481 -12.22 -16.39 -5.24
N HIS A 482 -12.87 -17.41 -4.66
CA HIS A 482 -12.28 -18.73 -4.45
C HIS A 482 -11.97 -19.41 -5.78
N ARG A 483 -12.94 -19.41 -6.69
CA ARG A 483 -12.77 -20.01 -8.02
C ARG A 483 -11.70 -19.32 -8.85
N ALA A 484 -11.70 -17.99 -8.87
CA ALA A 484 -10.72 -17.22 -9.62
C ALA A 484 -9.30 -17.45 -9.12
N LEU A 485 -9.07 -17.57 -7.81
CA LEU A 485 -7.75 -17.89 -7.27
C LEU A 485 -7.31 -19.32 -7.61
N ALA A 486 -8.23 -20.27 -7.63
CA ALA A 486 -7.93 -21.63 -8.08
C ALA A 486 -7.59 -21.66 -9.58
N GLU A 487 -8.34 -20.94 -10.42
CA GLU A 487 -8.04 -20.83 -11.86
C GLU A 487 -6.67 -20.18 -12.07
N TYR A 488 -6.34 -19.16 -11.28
CA TYR A 488 -5.00 -18.57 -11.25
C TYR A 488 -3.94 -19.60 -10.88
N ALA A 489 -4.10 -20.31 -9.77
CA ALA A 489 -3.15 -21.32 -9.30
C ALA A 489 -2.92 -22.45 -10.33
N VAL A 490 -3.98 -22.91 -11.01
CA VAL A 490 -3.85 -23.87 -12.12
C VAL A 490 -3.07 -23.27 -13.29
N SER A 491 -3.33 -22.01 -13.67
CA SER A 491 -2.60 -21.36 -14.76
C SER A 491 -1.10 -21.19 -14.48
N ARG A 492 -0.70 -21.23 -13.20
CA ARG A 492 0.69 -21.15 -12.74
C ARG A 492 1.31 -22.52 -12.44
N GLY A 493 0.57 -23.61 -12.67
CA GLY A 493 1.02 -24.98 -12.38
C GLY A 493 1.13 -25.30 -10.88
N MET A 494 0.50 -24.50 -10.01
CA MET A 494 0.45 -24.74 -8.56
C MET A 494 -0.61 -25.79 -8.22
N LEU A 495 -1.70 -25.85 -8.99
CA LEU A 495 -2.77 -26.85 -8.87
C LEU A 495 -2.96 -27.58 -10.20
N SER A 496 -3.56 -28.78 -10.13
CA SER A 496 -4.03 -29.53 -11.32
C SER A 496 -5.48 -29.18 -11.68
N GLN A 497 -5.90 -29.49 -12.92
CA GLN A 497 -7.30 -29.33 -13.36
C GLN A 497 -8.31 -30.11 -12.51
N GLN A 498 -7.89 -31.22 -11.89
CA GLN A 498 -8.74 -32.00 -10.99
C GLN A 498 -9.14 -31.20 -9.75
N HIS A 499 -8.26 -30.32 -9.24
CA HIS A 499 -8.59 -29.45 -8.12
C HIS A 499 -9.68 -28.42 -8.47
N LEU A 500 -9.71 -27.94 -9.71
CA LEU A 500 -10.78 -27.02 -10.15
C LEU A 500 -12.15 -27.68 -10.17
N ALA A 501 -12.22 -28.96 -10.54
CA ALA A 501 -13.47 -29.73 -10.53
C ALA A 501 -14.03 -29.97 -9.12
N MET A 502 -13.20 -29.81 -8.08
CA MET A 502 -13.64 -29.92 -6.68
C MET A 502 -14.31 -28.65 -6.16
N LEU A 503 -14.26 -27.53 -6.88
CA LEU A 503 -14.85 -26.29 -6.41
C LEU A 503 -16.37 -26.26 -6.63
N PRO A 504 -17.11 -25.65 -5.70
CA PRO A 504 -18.54 -25.45 -5.88
C PRO A 504 -18.85 -24.49 -7.04
N PRO A 505 -20.04 -24.60 -7.65
CA PRO A 505 -20.47 -23.70 -8.70
C PRO A 505 -20.61 -22.25 -8.19
N THR A 506 -20.31 -21.28 -9.07
CA THR A 506 -20.32 -19.85 -8.73
C THR A 506 -21.70 -19.23 -8.71
N ILE A 507 -22.70 -19.86 -9.33
CA ILE A 507 -24.11 -19.45 -9.36
C ILE A 507 -24.93 -20.69 -8.99
N GLU A 508 -26.10 -20.52 -8.36
CA GLU A 508 -27.05 -21.62 -8.23
C GLU A 508 -27.55 -21.97 -9.63
N GLU A 509 -27.45 -23.25 -10.02
CA GLU A 509 -28.29 -23.75 -11.10
C GLU A 509 -29.70 -23.76 -10.51
N ASP A 510 -30.58 -22.90 -11.03
CA ASP A 510 -32.01 -22.99 -10.70
C ASP A 510 -32.41 -24.44 -11.00
N SER A 511 -32.78 -25.19 -9.97
CA SER A 511 -33.36 -26.51 -10.16
C SER A 511 -34.71 -26.29 -10.85
N ASP A 512 -34.77 -26.62 -12.14
CA ASP A 512 -35.99 -26.63 -12.96
C ASP A 512 -37.18 -27.33 -12.26
#